data_AF-A0A8H7EX41-F1
#
_entry.id   AF-A0A8H7EX41-F1
#
_cell.length_a   1.000
_cell.length_b   1.000
_cell.length_c   1.000
_cell.angle_alpha   90.00
_cell.angle_beta   90.00
_cell.angle_gamma   90.00
#
_symmetry.space_group_name_H-M   'P 1'
#
loop_
_entity.id
_entity.type
_entity.pdbx_description
1 polymer ?
#
loop_
_entity_poly.entity_id
_entity_poly.type
_entity_poly.pdbx_seq_one_letter_code
_entity_poly.pdbx_strand_id
1 'polypeptide(L)'
;MEDEEDLDAYFRKLWIIAADLVDAYVISEKQFNEYFWKGIPRNLRYEICECVEARDATFESDQVPETGKAMEAGRFVLRKAAAWGGLAKMLKKKGKKKRAETSSEESSEESETSEESESDLEESEYENWKKKKKAKEEVRTKKVKFEEKGKESQVEELTRKLLHTTFIFE
;
A
#
# COMPACT_ATOMS: atom_id res chain seq x y z
N MET A 1 15.35 6.73 -5.49
CA MET A 1 14.00 6.52 -6.09
C MET A 1 13.95 5.05 -6.46
N GLU A 2 14.07 4.25 -5.41
CA GLU A 2 13.93 2.79 -5.32
C GLU A 2 12.51 2.69 -4.76
N ASP A 3 11.48 2.02 -5.28
CA ASP A 3 11.39 0.77 -6.00
C ASP A 3 9.99 0.74 -6.61
N GLU A 4 9.85 0.85 -7.93
CA GLU A 4 8.64 0.37 -8.60
C GLU A 4 9.04 -0.92 -9.31
N GLU A 5 9.42 -1.90 -8.49
CA GLU A 5 9.77 -3.22 -8.98
C GLU A 5 8.50 -3.84 -9.59
N ASP A 6 8.60 -4.22 -10.87
CA ASP A 6 7.50 -4.81 -11.62
C ASP A 6 6.94 -6.00 -10.84
N LEU A 7 5.61 -6.06 -10.69
CA LEU A 7 4.92 -7.11 -9.96
C LEU A 7 5.30 -8.51 -10.49
N ASP A 8 5.57 -8.62 -11.79
CA ASP A 8 6.12 -9.84 -12.40
C ASP A 8 7.52 -10.19 -11.93
N ALA A 9 8.40 -9.19 -11.84
CA ALA A 9 9.76 -9.40 -11.37
C ALA A 9 9.75 -9.85 -9.91
N TYR A 10 8.91 -9.21 -9.08
CA TYR A 10 8.70 -9.62 -7.69
C TYR A 10 8.19 -11.06 -7.58
N PHE A 11 7.13 -11.42 -8.33
CA PHE A 11 6.59 -12.78 -8.31
C PHE A 11 7.63 -13.82 -8.70
N ARG A 12 8.42 -13.57 -9.75
CA ARG A 12 9.49 -14.47 -10.18
C ARG A 12 10.56 -14.66 -9.10
N LYS A 13 11.00 -13.57 -8.45
CA LYS A 13 11.97 -13.63 -7.36
C LYS A 13 11.43 -14.45 -6.18
N LEU A 14 10.17 -14.23 -5.80
CA LEU A 14 9.53 -15.01 -4.74
C LEU A 14 9.43 -16.49 -5.12
N TRP A 15 9.03 -16.78 -6.36
CA TRP A 15 8.88 -18.15 -6.85
C TRP A 15 10.20 -18.93 -6.84
N ILE A 16 11.31 -18.30 -7.25
CA ILE A 16 12.64 -18.93 -7.22
C ILE A 16 13.01 -19.43 -5.82
N ILE A 17 12.59 -18.69 -4.78
CA ILE A 17 12.90 -19.05 -3.38
C ILE A 17 11.88 -20.06 -2.84
N ALA A 18 10.60 -19.89 -3.20
CA ALA A 18 9.50 -20.63 -2.61
C ALA A 18 9.20 -21.97 -3.30
N ALA A 19 9.59 -22.16 -4.57
CA ALA A 19 9.25 -23.36 -5.34
C ALA A 19 9.69 -24.64 -4.61
N ASP A 20 10.96 -24.73 -4.23
CA ASP A 20 11.50 -25.89 -3.52
C ASP A 20 10.80 -26.11 -2.16
N LEU A 21 10.37 -25.03 -1.48
CA LEU A 21 9.66 -25.10 -0.21
C LEU A 21 8.22 -25.60 -0.36
N VAL A 22 7.55 -25.24 -1.45
CA VAL A 22 6.21 -25.73 -1.78
C VAL A 22 6.28 -27.19 -2.19
N ASP A 23 7.22 -27.56 -3.06
CA ASP A 23 7.40 -28.93 -3.56
C ASP A 23 7.81 -29.91 -2.46
N ALA A 24 8.64 -29.47 -1.52
CA ALA A 24 8.99 -30.24 -0.33
C ALA A 24 7.91 -30.22 0.77
N TYR A 25 6.75 -29.61 0.52
CA TYR A 25 5.65 -29.43 1.48
C TYR A 25 6.05 -28.75 2.79
N VAL A 26 7.11 -27.93 2.76
CA VAL A 26 7.57 -27.14 3.91
C VAL A 26 6.62 -25.98 4.16
N ILE A 27 6.10 -25.38 3.08
CA ILE A 27 5.03 -24.39 3.15
C ILE A 27 3.82 -24.88 2.36
N SER A 28 2.63 -24.61 2.88
CA SER A 28 1.39 -24.81 2.15
C SER A 28 1.16 -23.71 1.11
N GLU A 29 0.33 -23.99 0.10
CA GLU A 29 -0.10 -23.00 -0.88
C GLU A 29 -0.75 -21.77 -0.23
N LYS A 30 -1.50 -21.96 0.87
CA LYS A 30 -2.07 -20.86 1.64
C LYS A 30 -0.99 -19.95 2.22
N GLN A 31 0.07 -20.53 2.78
CA GLN A 31 1.20 -19.75 3.29
C GLN A 31 1.96 -19.05 2.16
N PHE A 32 2.13 -19.70 1.01
CA PHE A 32 2.70 -19.04 -0.18
C PHE A 32 1.89 -17.81 -0.59
N ASN A 33 0.56 -17.93 -0.70
CA ASN A 33 -0.34 -16.81 -1.00
C ASN A 33 -0.20 -15.69 0.04
N GLU A 34 -0.12 -16.02 1.33
CA GLU A 34 0.12 -15.03 2.39
C GLU A 34 1.47 -14.31 2.25
N TYR A 35 2.55 -15.03 1.98
CA TYR A 35 3.87 -14.44 1.82
C TYR A 35 3.92 -13.54 0.59
N PHE A 36 3.37 -14.01 -0.54
CA PHE A 36 3.21 -13.20 -1.73
C PHE A 36 2.46 -11.91 -1.43
N TRP A 37 1.31 -12.01 -0.76
CA TRP A 37 0.48 -10.86 -0.40
C TRP A 37 1.15 -9.91 0.59
N LYS A 38 1.97 -10.42 1.51
CA LYS A 38 2.70 -9.60 2.49
C LYS A 38 3.79 -8.73 1.83
N GLY A 39 4.41 -9.19 0.74
CA GLY A 39 5.41 -8.41 0.02
C GLY A 39 4.86 -7.34 -0.92
N ILE A 40 3.56 -7.33 -1.22
CA ILE A 40 2.95 -6.28 -2.05
C ILE A 40 2.78 -4.98 -1.24
N PRO A 41 3.18 -3.80 -1.78
CA PRO A 41 2.95 -2.52 -1.13
C PRO A 41 1.48 -2.27 -0.78
N ARG A 42 1.22 -1.76 0.42
CA ARG A 42 -0.15 -1.56 0.95
C ARG A 42 -1.09 -0.80 0.01
N ASN A 43 -0.59 0.25 -0.65
CA ASN A 43 -1.40 1.04 -1.59
C ASN A 43 -1.84 0.21 -2.80
N LEU A 44 -0.94 -0.64 -3.32
CA LEU A 44 -1.24 -1.53 -4.43
C LEU A 44 -2.20 -2.65 -4.00
N ARG A 45 -2.06 -3.17 -2.77
CA ARG A 45 -3.00 -4.16 -2.21
C ARG A 45 -4.44 -3.65 -2.18
N TYR A 46 -4.66 -2.40 -1.77
CA TYR A 46 -6.01 -1.83 -1.76
C TYR A 46 -6.63 -1.78 -3.16
N GLU A 47 -5.88 -1.32 -4.16
CA GLU A 47 -6.40 -1.27 -5.53
C GLU A 47 -6.60 -2.68 -6.13
N ILE A 48 -5.76 -3.65 -5.74
CA ILE A 48 -5.95 -5.06 -6.12
C ILE A 48 -7.21 -5.63 -5.48
N CYS A 49 -7.43 -5.43 -4.16
CA CYS A 49 -8.64 -5.88 -3.48
C CYS A 49 -9.89 -5.29 -4.14
N GLU A 50 -9.93 -3.97 -4.37
CA GLU A 50 -11.07 -3.35 -5.06
C GLU A 50 -11.33 -3.97 -6.46
N CYS A 51 -10.27 -4.33 -7.20
CA CYS A 51 -10.41 -5.01 -8.49
C CYS A 51 -10.90 -6.45 -8.36
N VAL A 52 -10.51 -7.17 -7.30
CA VAL A 52 -10.96 -8.55 -7.04
C VAL A 52 -12.42 -8.54 -6.57
N GLU A 53 -12.78 -7.68 -5.62
CA GLU A 53 -14.15 -7.49 -5.12
C GLU A 53 -15.13 -7.14 -6.25
N ALA A 54 -14.71 -6.27 -7.19
CA ALA A 54 -15.53 -5.92 -8.34
C ALA A 54 -15.80 -7.10 -9.30
N ARG A 55 -14.98 -8.15 -9.25
CA ARG A 55 -15.11 -9.36 -10.10
C ARG A 55 -15.74 -10.54 -9.37
N ASP A 56 -15.58 -10.61 -8.05
CA ASP A 56 -16.02 -11.71 -7.20
C ASP A 56 -16.74 -11.14 -5.98
N ALA A 57 -18.08 -11.12 -6.04
CA ALA A 57 -18.92 -10.57 -4.97
C ALA A 57 -18.88 -11.39 -3.67
N THR A 58 -18.27 -12.58 -3.69
CA THR A 58 -18.08 -13.42 -2.49
C THR A 58 -16.75 -13.17 -1.79
N PHE A 59 -15.87 -12.38 -2.41
CA PHE A 59 -14.58 -12.04 -1.86
C PHE A 59 -14.70 -10.88 -0.88
N GLU A 60 -14.15 -11.07 0.32
CA GLU A 60 -14.10 -10.05 1.37
C GLU A 60 -12.71 -9.40 1.43
N SER A 61 -12.68 -8.09 1.66
CA SER A 61 -11.46 -7.26 1.64
C SER A 61 -10.37 -7.67 2.64
N ASP A 62 -10.73 -8.42 3.69
CA ASP A 62 -9.84 -8.92 4.74
C ASP A 62 -9.17 -10.24 4.37
N GLN A 63 -9.64 -10.93 3.35
CA GLN A 63 -9.10 -12.19 2.88
C GLN A 63 -7.83 -11.99 2.06
N VAL A 64 -6.94 -12.99 2.11
CA VAL A 64 -5.78 -13.05 1.22
C VAL A 64 -6.24 -13.66 -0.11
N PRO A 65 -6.16 -12.90 -1.23
CA PRO A 65 -6.50 -13.44 -2.53
C PRO A 65 -5.48 -14.51 -2.94
N GLU A 66 -5.94 -15.49 -3.71
CA GLU A 66 -5.05 -16.44 -4.39
C GLU A 66 -4.06 -15.67 -5.28
N THR A 67 -2.80 -16.12 -5.32
CA THR A 67 -1.73 -15.43 -6.05
C THR A 67 -2.09 -15.19 -7.52
N GLY A 68 -2.77 -16.14 -8.17
CA GLY A 68 -3.25 -15.98 -9.55
C GLY A 68 -4.21 -14.79 -9.72
N LYS A 69 -5.25 -14.72 -8.88
CA LYS A 69 -6.24 -13.62 -8.89
C LYS A 69 -5.57 -12.28 -8.59
N ALA A 70 -4.68 -12.25 -7.60
CA ALA A 70 -3.95 -11.05 -7.20
C ALA A 70 -3.00 -10.55 -8.30
N MET A 71 -2.31 -11.45 -8.99
CA MET A 71 -1.44 -11.11 -10.13
C MET A 71 -2.25 -10.54 -11.29
N GLU A 72 -3.38 -11.15 -11.64
CA GLU A 72 -4.23 -10.67 -12.73
C GLU A 72 -4.77 -9.27 -12.45
N ALA A 73 -5.34 -9.06 -11.26
CA ALA A 73 -5.82 -7.76 -10.82
C ALA A 73 -4.67 -6.74 -10.71
N GLY A 74 -3.52 -7.14 -10.18
CA GLY A 74 -2.33 -6.30 -10.06
C GLY A 74 -1.81 -5.79 -11.40
N ARG A 75 -1.72 -6.65 -12.42
CA ARG A 75 -1.37 -6.24 -13.80
C ARG A 75 -2.36 -5.24 -14.35
N PHE A 76 -3.65 -5.46 -14.12
CA PHE A 76 -4.69 -4.53 -14.58
C PHE A 76 -4.55 -3.15 -13.91
N VAL A 77 -4.38 -3.11 -12.58
CA VAL A 77 -4.18 -1.90 -11.80
C VAL A 77 -2.94 -1.15 -12.28
N LEU A 78 -1.80 -1.84 -12.43
CA LEU A 78 -0.54 -1.22 -12.86
C LEU A 78 -0.63 -0.69 -14.30
N ARG A 79 -1.29 -1.42 -15.21
CA ARG A 79 -1.55 -0.93 -16.58
C ARG A 79 -2.40 0.34 -16.57
N LYS A 80 -3.47 0.36 -15.77
CA LYS A 80 -4.32 1.55 -15.60
C LYS A 80 -3.54 2.72 -14.99
N ALA A 81 -2.71 2.44 -13.99
CA ALA A 81 -1.86 3.42 -13.35
C ALA A 81 -0.85 4.02 -14.35
N ALA A 82 -0.21 3.20 -15.18
CA ALA A 82 0.71 3.66 -16.23
C ALA A 82 0.02 4.64 -17.19
N ALA A 83 -1.19 4.32 -17.66
CA ALA A 83 -1.99 5.22 -18.50
C ALA A 83 -2.36 6.55 -17.81
N TRP A 84 -2.37 6.59 -16.47
CA TRP A 84 -2.73 7.75 -15.66
C TRP A 84 -1.50 8.50 -15.11
N GLY A 85 -0.29 8.11 -15.55
CA GLY A 85 0.98 8.73 -15.18
C GLY A 85 1.59 8.21 -13.87
N GLY A 86 1.32 6.95 -13.53
CA GLY A 86 1.86 6.22 -12.38
C GLY A 86 0.87 6.04 -11.23
N LEU A 87 1.13 5.08 -10.35
CA LEU A 87 0.23 4.70 -9.25
C LEU A 87 -0.06 5.89 -8.34
N ALA A 88 0.97 6.66 -7.99
CA ALA A 88 0.83 7.85 -7.14
C ALA A 88 -0.09 8.92 -7.74
N LYS A 89 -0.05 9.15 -9.07
CA LYS A 89 -0.94 10.13 -9.73
C LYS A 89 -2.37 9.60 -9.82
N MET A 90 -2.54 8.31 -10.09
CA MET A 90 -3.85 7.66 -10.13
C MET A 90 -4.57 7.79 -8.78
N LEU A 91 -3.90 7.45 -7.68
CA LEU A 91 -4.47 7.54 -6.33
C LEU A 91 -4.86 8.98 -5.96
N LYS A 92 -4.02 9.98 -6.31
CA LYS A 92 -4.33 11.40 -6.08
C LYS A 92 -5.58 11.86 -6.83
N LYS A 93 -5.79 11.42 -8.08
CA LYS A 93 -6.98 11.77 -8.87
C LYS A 93 -8.25 11.14 -8.27
N LYS A 94 -8.18 9.87 -7.86
CA LYS A 94 -9.29 9.14 -7.25
C LYS A 94 -9.79 9.80 -5.95
N GLY A 95 -8.87 10.26 -5.10
CA GLY A 95 -9.22 10.99 -3.87
C GLY A 95 -9.89 12.35 -4.11
N LYS A 96 -9.60 13.01 -5.24
CA LYS A 96 -10.28 14.27 -5.61
C LYS A 96 -11.72 14.03 -6.08
N LYS A 97 -11.97 12.95 -6.82
CA LYS A 97 -13.32 12.60 -7.29
C LYS A 97 -14.27 12.29 -6.12
N LYS A 98 -13.81 11.49 -5.13
CA LYS A 98 -14.59 11.19 -3.92
C LYS A 98 -14.91 12.41 -3.03
N ARG A 99 -14.14 13.51 -3.14
CA ARG A 99 -14.41 14.77 -2.41
C ARG A 99 -15.41 15.69 -3.12
N ALA A 100 -15.64 15.51 -4.41
CA ALA A 100 -16.65 16.25 -5.16
C ALA A 100 -18.05 15.63 -5.02
N GLU A 101 -18.13 14.34 -4.69
CA GLU A 101 -19.40 13.59 -4.57
C GLU A 101 -20.18 13.87 -3.27
N THR A 102 -19.73 14.79 -2.40
CA THR A 102 -20.48 15.23 -1.22
C THR A 102 -21.09 16.63 -1.37
N SER A 103 -21.14 17.21 -2.57
CA SER A 103 -21.72 18.53 -2.82
C SER A 103 -22.32 18.63 -4.23
N SER A 104 -23.48 18.03 -4.42
CA SER A 104 -24.48 18.35 -5.46
C SER A 104 -25.68 17.45 -5.14
N GLU A 105 -26.63 17.87 -4.32
CA GLU A 105 -27.83 18.63 -4.72
C GLU A 105 -28.25 18.33 -6.16
N GLU A 106 -29.28 17.49 -6.25
CA GLU A 106 -30.32 17.39 -7.27
C GLU A 106 -30.16 18.30 -8.50
N SER A 107 -29.82 17.72 -9.65
CA SER A 107 -30.36 18.17 -10.94
C SER A 107 -30.06 17.11 -12.01
N SER A 108 -30.97 16.14 -12.12
CA SER A 108 -31.14 15.39 -13.36
C SER A 108 -31.98 16.26 -14.28
N GLU A 109 -31.36 16.80 -15.32
CA GLU A 109 -32.08 17.30 -16.48
C GLU A 109 -31.33 16.89 -17.75
N GLU A 110 -32.12 16.56 -18.74
CA GLU A 110 -31.84 15.66 -19.83
C GLU A 110 -31.01 16.34 -20.94
N SER A 111 -30.17 15.54 -21.59
CA SER A 111 -29.97 15.43 -23.05
C SER A 111 -29.83 16.69 -23.93
N GLU A 112 -28.70 16.75 -24.65
CA GLU A 112 -28.56 16.85 -26.13
C GLU A 112 -27.46 17.80 -26.65
N THR A 113 -26.49 17.17 -27.31
CA THR A 113 -25.75 17.55 -28.53
C THR A 113 -25.07 18.94 -28.67
N SER A 114 -23.78 18.85 -29.03
CA SER A 114 -23.19 19.41 -30.27
C SER A 114 -22.08 20.49 -30.13
N GLU A 115 -21.05 20.26 -30.94
CA GLU A 115 -20.08 21.20 -31.57
C GLU A 115 -18.80 21.62 -30.82
N GLU A 116 -17.71 20.95 -31.22
CA GLU A 116 -16.43 21.50 -31.69
C GLU A 116 -16.12 22.99 -31.41
N SER A 117 -15.02 23.23 -30.69
CA SER A 117 -14.17 24.42 -30.90
C SER A 117 -12.77 24.21 -30.36
N GLU A 118 -11.85 24.05 -31.30
CA GLU A 118 -10.41 24.21 -31.13
C GLU A 118 -10.09 25.68 -30.78
N SER A 119 -9.31 25.91 -29.72
CA SER A 119 -8.46 27.10 -29.63
C SER A 119 -7.24 26.81 -28.77
N ASP A 120 -6.10 27.01 -29.41
CA ASP A 120 -4.74 26.86 -28.92
C ASP A 120 -4.27 28.07 -28.09
N LEU A 121 -3.19 27.86 -27.32
CA LEU A 121 -2.19 28.83 -26.82
C LEU A 121 -2.60 29.95 -25.84
N GLU A 122 -2.13 29.88 -24.59
CA GLU A 122 -0.89 30.57 -24.13
C GLU A 122 -0.69 30.49 -22.60
N GLU A 123 0.58 30.51 -22.21
CA GLU A 123 1.06 30.64 -20.83
C GLU A 123 0.46 31.87 -20.14
N SER A 124 0.06 31.72 -18.88
CA SER A 124 -0.05 32.90 -18.00
C SER A 124 0.56 32.62 -16.64
N GLU A 125 1.48 33.51 -16.32
CA GLU A 125 2.47 33.48 -15.26
C GLU A 125 1.90 33.36 -13.84
N TYR A 126 2.77 32.79 -13.01
CA TYR A 126 2.70 32.83 -11.56
C TYR A 126 2.60 34.26 -11.04
N GLU A 127 1.41 34.71 -10.62
CA GLU A 127 1.33 35.65 -9.50
C GLU A 127 -0.07 35.70 -8.88
N ASN A 128 -0.21 35.17 -7.66
CA ASN A 128 -0.94 35.94 -6.66
C ASN A 128 -0.57 35.56 -5.23
N TRP A 129 0.16 36.49 -4.64
CA TRP A 129 0.58 36.53 -3.26
C TRP A 129 -0.55 36.94 -2.30
N LYS A 130 -0.41 36.44 -1.06
CA LYS A 130 -1.03 36.90 0.21
C LYS A 130 -2.46 36.37 0.43
N LYS A 131 -2.72 35.70 1.56
CA LYS A 131 -2.79 36.33 2.89
C LYS A 131 -2.30 35.43 4.03
N LYS A 132 -1.42 36.02 4.86
CA LYS A 132 -1.11 35.62 6.24
C LYS A 132 -2.40 35.47 7.07
N LYS A 133 -2.47 34.43 7.90
CA LYS A 133 -2.88 34.59 9.30
C LYS A 133 -2.08 33.62 10.18
N LYS A 134 -1.35 34.21 11.13
CA LYS A 134 -0.70 33.54 12.24
C LYS A 134 -1.78 33.01 13.19
N ALA A 135 -1.65 31.76 13.62
CA ALA A 135 -2.09 31.34 14.93
C ALA A 135 -0.95 30.49 15.52
N LYS A 136 -0.26 31.06 16.50
CA LYS A 136 0.57 30.30 17.44
C LYS A 136 -0.41 29.56 18.33
N GLU A 137 -0.46 28.24 18.24
CA GLU A 137 -1.07 27.42 19.28
C GLU A 137 0.02 26.58 19.93
N GLU A 138 0.27 26.95 21.19
CA GLU A 138 1.24 26.37 22.09
C GLU A 138 0.75 24.99 22.53
N VAL A 139 1.17 23.94 21.83
CA VAL A 139 0.91 22.57 22.25
C VAL A 139 1.80 22.28 23.45
N ARG A 140 1.21 22.39 24.64
CA ARG A 140 1.78 21.89 25.90
C ARG A 140 1.99 20.38 25.77
N THR A 141 3.21 19.96 25.45
CA THR A 141 3.62 18.56 25.50
C THR A 141 3.62 18.10 26.95
N LYS A 142 2.60 17.33 27.36
CA LYS A 142 2.66 16.52 28.57
C LYS A 142 3.71 15.43 28.35
N LYS A 143 4.85 15.58 29.01
CA LYS A 143 5.95 14.61 29.03
C LYS A 143 5.51 13.40 29.85
N VAL A 144 4.98 12.37 29.19
CA VAL A 144 4.71 11.07 29.83
C VAL A 144 6.06 10.38 30.00
N LYS A 145 6.51 10.24 31.25
CA LYS A 145 7.64 9.37 31.59
C LYS A 145 7.13 7.94 31.57
N PHE A 146 7.60 7.14 30.61
CA PHE A 146 7.47 5.69 30.70
C PHE A 146 8.50 5.20 31.73
N GLU A 147 8.00 4.56 32.78
CA GLU A 147 8.81 3.80 33.72
C GLU A 147 9.08 2.43 33.06
N GLU A 148 10.32 2.23 32.60
CA GLU A 148 10.78 0.99 31.99
C GLU A 148 10.99 -0.06 33.10
N LYS A 149 9.93 -0.82 33.39
CA LYS A 149 10.05 -2.03 34.21
C LYS A 149 10.45 -3.22 33.35
N GLY A 150 11.77 -3.41 33.25
CA GLY A 150 12.46 -4.68 33.44
C GLY A 150 12.00 -5.88 32.62
N LYS A 151 12.63 -6.07 31.46
CA LYS A 151 12.76 -7.40 30.82
C LYS A 151 14.21 -7.73 30.43
N GLU A 152 15.20 -7.05 31.01
CA GLU A 152 16.62 -7.36 30.76
C GLU A 152 17.13 -8.56 31.58
N SER A 153 16.37 -9.02 32.57
CA SER A 153 16.83 -10.07 33.51
C SER A 153 16.88 -11.49 32.93
N GLN A 154 16.08 -11.83 31.91
CA GLN A 154 16.02 -13.23 31.42
C GLN A 154 17.11 -13.56 30.40
N VAL A 155 17.44 -12.62 29.51
CA VAL A 155 18.47 -12.84 28.49
C VAL A 155 19.85 -12.90 29.15
N GLU A 156 20.11 -12.04 30.12
CA GLU A 156 21.40 -12.00 30.81
C GLU A 156 21.62 -13.25 31.70
N GLU A 157 20.56 -13.79 32.32
CA GLU A 157 20.64 -15.04 33.09
C GLU A 157 20.88 -16.26 32.18
N LEU A 158 20.22 -16.32 31.01
CA LEU A 158 20.47 -17.38 30.02
C LEU A 158 21.90 -17.32 29.47
N THR A 159 22.42 -16.12 29.23
CA THR A 159 23.80 -15.93 28.74
C THR A 159 24.83 -16.37 29.78
N ARG A 160 24.59 -16.12 31.07
CA ARG A 160 25.47 -16.61 32.15
C ARG A 160 25.44 -18.13 32.31
N LYS A 161 24.28 -18.78 32.14
CA LYS A 161 24.18 -20.26 32.20
C LYS A 161 24.95 -20.93 31.07
N LEU A 162 24.92 -20.36 29.86
CA LEU A 162 25.63 -20.88 28.69
C LEU A 162 27.16 -20.77 28.80
N LEU A 163 27.67 -19.70 29.43
CA LEU A 163 29.10 -19.51 29.64
C LEU A 163 29.66 -20.40 30.77
N HIS A 164 28.84 -20.78 31.75
CA HIS A 164 29.29 -21.66 32.84
C HIS A 164 29.33 -23.14 32.45
N THR A 165 28.53 -23.58 31.46
CA THR A 165 28.57 -24.95 30.94
C THR A 165 29.72 -25.21 29.98
N THR A 166 30.36 -24.16 29.44
CA THR A 166 31.49 -24.29 28.51
C THR A 166 32.87 -24.40 29.18
N PHE A 167 32.95 -24.29 30.51
CA PHE A 167 34.22 -24.29 31.25
C PHE A 167 34.47 -25.57 32.09
N ILE A 168 33.71 -26.65 31.88
CA ILE A 168 33.84 -27.92 32.65
C ILE A 168 34.37 -29.08 31.77
N PHE A 169 34.90 -28.79 30.58
CA PHE A 169 35.61 -29.77 29.76
C PHE A 169 37.02 -29.28 29.42
N GLU A 170 37.91 -29.33 30.42
CA GLU A 170 39.34 -29.57 30.23
C GLU A 170 39.95 -30.21 31.48
#